data_AF-A0A2E8G647-F1
#
_entry.id   AF-A0A2E8G647-F1
#
_cell.length_a   1.000
_cell.length_b   1.000
_cell.length_c   1.000
_cell.angle_alpha   90.00
_cell.angle_beta   90.00
_cell.angle_gamma   90.00
#
_symmetry.space_group_name_H-M   'P 1'
#
loop_
_entity.id
_entity.type
_entity.pdbx_description
1 polymer ?
#
loop_
_entity_poly.entity_id
_entity_poly.type
_entity_poly.pdbx_seq_one_letter_code
_entity_poly.pdbx_strand_id
1 'polypeptide(L)' 'STRNFPNRLGQGADVYLASAELASVASILGKLPSKEEYMEYANTIDSMSSEIYRYLNFDQMAEYQEVADTVKIPVAQSV' A
#
# COMPACT_ATOMS: atom_id res chain seq x y z
N SER A 1 -6.66 -5.76 -5.72
CA SER A 1 -7.83 -5.93 -6.62
C SER A 1 -9.10 -5.65 -5.84
N THR A 2 -10.21 -5.33 -6.50
CA THR A 2 -11.52 -5.14 -5.86
C THR A 2 -12.53 -6.23 -6.21
N ARG A 3 -12.19 -7.15 -7.12
CA ARG A 3 -13.12 -8.15 -7.69
C ARG A 3 -12.41 -9.46 -8.02
N ASN A 4 -13.11 -10.59 -7.81
CA ASN A 4 -12.63 -11.95 -8.08
C ASN A 4 -13.66 -12.85 -8.79
N PHE A 5 -14.58 -12.26 -9.58
CA PHE A 5 -15.52 -13.04 -10.37
C PHE A 5 -14.80 -13.89 -11.45
N PRO A 6 -15.42 -14.99 -11.94
CA PRO A 6 -14.80 -15.89 -12.90
C PRO A 6 -14.24 -15.18 -14.14
N ASN A 7 -13.07 -15.65 -14.61
CA ASN A 7 -12.37 -15.14 -15.80
C ASN A 7 -11.95 -13.65 -15.74
N ARG A 8 -11.85 -13.07 -14.54
CA ARG A 8 -11.38 -11.68 -14.38
C ARG A 8 -9.87 -11.53 -14.54
N LEU A 9 -9.09 -12.39 -13.88
CA LEU A 9 -7.62 -12.33 -13.94
C LEU A 9 -7.03 -13.40 -14.86
N GLY A 10 -7.77 -14.46 -15.16
CA GLY A 10 -7.36 -15.53 -16.05
C GLY A 10 -8.48 -16.54 -16.27
N GLN A 11 -8.47 -17.21 -17.42
CA GLN A 11 -9.44 -18.25 -17.76
C GLN A 11 -9.30 -19.44 -16.80
N GLY A 12 -10.39 -19.80 -16.12
CA GLY A 12 -10.39 -20.92 -15.16
C GLY A 12 -9.56 -20.68 -13.89
N ALA A 13 -9.19 -19.42 -13.60
CA ALA A 13 -8.43 -19.08 -12.41
C ALA A 13 -9.35 -18.85 -11.20
N ASP A 14 -9.03 -19.50 -10.08
CA ASP A 14 -9.62 -19.21 -8.77
C ASP A 14 -8.83 -18.08 -8.09
N VAL A 15 -9.54 -17.00 -7.75
CA VAL A 15 -8.93 -15.78 -7.21
C VAL A 15 -9.52 -15.48 -5.83
N TYR A 16 -8.66 -15.30 -4.84
CA TYR A 16 -9.03 -14.94 -3.47
C TYR A 16 -8.64 -13.49 -3.18
N LEU A 17 -9.58 -12.70 -2.64
CA LEU A 17 -9.30 -11.32 -2.23
C LEU A 17 -8.77 -11.32 -0.80
N ALA A 18 -7.67 -10.61 -0.58
CA ALA A 18 -6.96 -10.53 0.68
C ALA A 18 -6.30 -9.15 0.87
N SER A 19 -5.86 -8.86 2.10
CA SER A 19 -4.99 -7.72 2.38
C SER A 19 -3.60 -7.90 1.75
N ALA A 20 -2.85 -6.80 1.61
CA ALA A 20 -1.48 -6.85 1.09
C ALA A 20 -0.53 -7.68 1.98
N GLU A 21 -0.72 -7.60 3.31
CA GLU A 21 0.07 -8.38 4.28
C GLU A 21 -0.19 -9.88 4.12
N LEU A 22 -1.46 -10.31 4.10
CA LEU A 22 -1.82 -11.72 3.94
C LEU A 22 -1.36 -12.27 2.58
N ALA A 23 -1.48 -11.47 1.52
CA ALA A 23 -0.99 -11.84 0.19
C ALA A 23 0.54 -12.01 0.16
N SER A 24 1.28 -11.16 0.87
CA SER A 24 2.74 -11.27 1.00
C SER A 24 3.15 -12.55 1.71
N VAL A 25 2.50 -12.88 2.83
CA VAL A 25 2.74 -14.14 3.56
C VAL A 25 2.40 -15.36 2.70
N ALA A 26 1.24 -15.36 2.03
CA ALA A 26 0.85 -16.46 1.14
C ALA A 26 1.83 -16.64 -0.03
N SER A 27 2.42 -15.56 -0.54
CA SER A 27 3.42 -15.60 -1.62
C SER A 27 4.75 -16.22 -1.16
N ILE A 28 5.14 -15.98 0.10
CA ILE A 28 6.34 -16.59 0.70
C ILE A 28 6.13 -18.08 0.91
N LEU A 29 4.97 -18.47 1.46
CA LEU A 29 4.67 -19.87 1.81
C LEU A 29 4.22 -20.72 0.61
N GLY A 30 3.75 -20.09 -0.47
CA GLY A 30 3.18 -20.78 -1.64
C GLY A 30 1.81 -21.41 -1.39
N LYS A 31 1.12 -21.03 -0.30
CA LYS A 31 -0.20 -21.52 0.09
C LYS A 31 -0.95 -20.47 0.93
N LEU A 32 -2.26 -20.64 1.11
CA LEU A 32 -2.98 -19.89 2.13
C LEU A 32 -2.51 -20.34 3.52
N PRO A 33 -2.03 -19.42 4.37
CA PRO A 33 -1.50 -19.76 5.69
C PRO A 33 -2.62 -20.16 6.67
N SER A 34 -2.25 -20.92 7.70
CA SER A 34 -3.06 -20.98 8.92
C SER A 34 -3.01 -19.64 9.66
N LYS A 35 -3.90 -19.46 10.65
CA LYS A 35 -3.89 -18.27 11.49
C LYS A 35 -2.56 -18.13 12.23
N GLU A 36 -2.05 -19.23 12.76
CA GLU A 36 -0.81 -19.29 13.52
C GLU A 36 0.39 -18.91 12.64
N GLU A 37 0.48 -19.51 11.45
CA GLU A 37 1.51 -19.18 10.45
C GLU A 37 1.44 -17.69 10.08
N TYR A 38 0.25 -17.13 9.86
CA TYR A 38 0.10 -15.70 9.57
C TYR A 38 0.58 -14.79 10.71
N MET A 39 0.19 -15.10 11.95
CA MET A 39 0.50 -14.25 13.10
C MET A 39 2.01 -14.18 13.39
N GLU A 40 2.78 -15.22 13.06
CA GLU A 40 4.24 -15.20 13.17
C GLU A 40 4.86 -14.06 12.34
N TYR A 41 4.42 -13.89 11.10
CA TYR A 41 4.86 -12.78 10.24
C TYR A 41 4.25 -11.44 10.64
N ALA A 42 2.95 -11.41 10.96
CA ALA A 42 2.23 -10.18 11.27
C ALA A 42 2.80 -9.47 12.50
N ASN A 43 3.15 -10.22 13.56
CA ASN A 43 3.76 -9.65 14.77
C ASN A 43 5.12 -8.97 14.48
N THR A 44 5.87 -9.49 13.51
CA THR A 44 7.14 -8.88 13.09
C THR A 44 6.90 -7.54 12.40
N ILE A 45 5.91 -7.47 11.50
CA ILE A 45 5.52 -6.24 10.79
C ILE A 45 5.02 -5.18 11.77
N ASP A 46 4.23 -5.57 12.76
CA ASP A 46 3.66 -4.66 13.76
C ASP A 46 4.73 -3.88 14.53
N SER A 47 5.89 -4.50 14.79
CA SER A 47 7.02 -3.86 15.47
C SER A 47 7.61 -2.65 14.72
N MET A 48 7.42 -2.58 13.41
CA MET A 48 7.89 -1.49 12.54
C MET A 48 6.72 -0.67 11.94
N SER A 49 5.51 -0.85 12.46
CA SER A 49 4.28 -0.28 11.92
C SER A 49 4.32 1.25 11.76
N SER A 50 4.97 1.96 12.68
CA SER A 50 5.12 3.43 12.65
C SER A 50 5.95 3.93 11.46
N GLU A 51 6.89 3.13 10.98
CA GLU A 51 7.76 3.48 9.86
C GLU A 51 7.13 3.06 8.52
N ILE A 52 6.46 1.90 8.51
CA ILE A 52 5.84 1.28 7.33
C ILE A 52 4.56 2.02 6.92
N TYR A 53 3.67 2.33 7.88
CA TYR A 53 2.34 2.88 7.59
C TYR A 53 2.31 4.41 7.59
N ARG A 54 3.24 5.02 6.85
CA ARG A 54 3.27 6.48 6.64
C ARG A 54 2.64 6.85 5.31
N TYR A 55 1.69 7.76 5.35
CA TYR A 55 1.14 8.39 4.14
C TYR A 55 2.12 9.41 3.58
N LEU A 56 2.01 9.67 2.28
CA LEU A 56 2.74 10.75 1.63
C LEU A 56 2.05 12.08 1.93
N ASN A 57 2.71 12.93 2.71
CA ASN A 57 2.32 14.32 2.94
C ASN A 57 3.30 15.21 2.17
N PHE A 58 2.94 15.58 0.94
CA PHE A 58 3.84 16.33 0.04
C PHE A 58 4.21 17.71 0.61
N ASP A 59 3.35 18.29 1.44
CA ASP A 59 3.60 19.53 2.18
C ASP A 59 4.65 19.37 3.29
N GLN A 60 5.10 18.15 3.60
CA GLN A 60 6.14 17.87 4.60
C GLN A 60 7.43 17.35 3.96
N MET A 61 7.50 17.33 2.62
CA MET A 61 8.62 16.80 1.86
C MET A 61 9.34 17.93 1.15
N ALA A 62 10.61 18.16 1.50
CA ALA A 62 11.40 19.29 1.00
C ALA A 62 11.43 19.37 -0.54
N GLU A 63 11.62 18.26 -1.23
CA GLU A 63 11.59 18.18 -2.71
C GLU A 63 10.30 18.78 -3.31
N TYR A 64 9.15 18.53 -2.70
CA TYR A 64 7.87 19.01 -3.19
C TYR A 64 7.61 20.46 -2.79
N GLN A 65 8.06 20.87 -1.60
CA GLN A 65 8.00 22.27 -1.15
C GLN A 65 8.85 23.18 -2.04
N GLU A 66 10.09 22.79 -2.33
CA GLU A 66 11.02 23.57 -3.15
C GLU A 66 10.45 23.87 -4.54
N VAL A 67 9.83 22.88 -5.17
CA VAL A 67 9.16 23.07 -6.46
C VAL A 67 7.94 23.99 -6.31
N ALA A 68 7.11 23.76 -5.29
CA ALA A 68 5.90 24.54 -5.05
C ALA A 68 6.22 26.04 -4.85
N ASP A 69 7.30 26.38 -4.15
CA ASP A 69 7.72 27.76 -3.88
C ASP A 69 8.11 28.54 -5.15
N THR A 70 8.51 27.85 -6.22
CA THR A 70 8.84 28.49 -7.50
C THR A 70 7.60 28.85 -8.34
N VAL A 71 6.43 28.30 -7.99
CA VAL A 71 5.20 28.47 -8.77
C VAL A 71 4.54 29.81 -8.44
N LYS A 72 4.55 30.73 -9.40
CA LYS A 72 3.82 32.00 -9.28
C LYS A 72 2.36 31.81 -9.68
N ILE A 73 1.44 32.05 -8.76
CA ILE A 73 -0.01 32.01 -9.03
C ILE A 73 -0.50 33.42 -9.40
N PRO A 74 -0.93 33.68 -10.66
CA PRO A 74 -1.25 35.02 -11.16
C PRO A 74 -2.32 35.78 -10.38
N VAL A 75 -3.20 35.07 -9.68
CA VAL A 75 -4.35 35.63 -8.95
C VAL A 75 -4.08 35.86 -7.46
N ALA A 76 -3.01 35.27 -6.91
CA ALA A 76 -2.65 35.40 -5.50
C ALA A 76 -1.57 36.47 -5.25
N GLN A 77 -0.88 36.93 -6.29
CA GLN A 77 0.24 37.89 -6.22
C GLN A 77 -0.13 39.30 -6.70
N SER A 78 -1.41 39.60 -6.87
CA SER A 78 -1.92 40.93 -7.22
C SER A 78 -2.59 41.60 -6.03
N VAL A 79 -1.80 41.93 -5.00
CA VAL A 79 -2.04 43.02 -4.02
C VAL A 79 -0.69 43.58 -3.61
#